data_AF-A0A191TH95-F1
#
_entry.id   AF-A0A191TH95-F1
#
_cell.length_a   1.000
_cell.length_b   1.000
_cell.length_c   1.000
_cell.angle_alpha   90.00
_cell.angle_beta   90.00
_cell.angle_gamma   90.00
#
_symmetry.space_group_name_H-M   'P 1'
#
loop_
_entity.id
_entity.type
_entity.pdbx_description
1 polymer ?
#
loop_
_entity_poly.entity_id
_entity_poly.type
_entity_poly.pdbx_seq_one_letter_code
_entity_poly.pdbx_strand_id
1 'polypeptide(L)'
;MKKIFMQVVSMLMIVSCHAQSNPPSHKDSLAYINATKEFYRQYILQKKSISTKQVIKLSVEDEPVMVNKEDVSGKTKTKIDSILKLPHLSLITKWTKTLLPDVSTIISRGSISNIFQDNTKGWNYFYKQYGYGYYSFSAPVFFNNYSSCLVYITHHCGWLCGDGGLYLYGKKKDKWQLVTTYYHWIS
;
A
#
# COMPACT_ATOMS: atom_id res chain seq x y z
N MET A 1 -8.55 74.86 9.66
CA MET A 1 -7.52 74.18 8.85
C MET A 1 -6.38 73.83 9.80
N LYS A 2 -5.93 72.60 10.06
CA LYS A 2 -5.71 71.39 9.25
C LYS A 2 -6.01 70.13 10.11
N LYS A 3 -6.52 69.07 9.47
CA LYS A 3 -6.85 67.77 10.09
C LYS A 3 -5.57 66.95 10.36
N ILE A 4 -5.48 66.34 11.53
CA ILE A 4 -4.43 65.38 11.92
C ILE A 4 -4.88 63.98 11.45
N PHE A 5 -4.07 63.36 10.58
CA PHE A 5 -4.29 62.00 10.06
C PHE A 5 -3.55 61.01 10.96
N MET A 6 -4.30 60.19 11.70
CA MET A 6 -3.80 59.14 12.56
C MET A 6 -3.79 57.83 11.78
N GLN A 7 -2.61 57.38 11.33
CA GLN A 7 -2.48 56.08 10.68
C GLN A 7 -2.42 54.97 11.74
N VAL A 8 -3.45 54.12 11.74
CA VAL A 8 -3.50 52.88 12.50
C VAL A 8 -2.83 51.80 11.66
N VAL A 9 -1.59 51.45 12.00
CA VAL A 9 -0.88 50.30 11.41
C VAL A 9 -1.42 49.04 12.07
N SER A 10 -2.35 48.35 11.39
CA SER A 10 -2.85 47.04 11.80
C SER A 10 -1.82 45.97 11.44
N MET A 11 -1.09 45.50 12.45
CA MET A 11 -0.10 44.43 12.33
C MET A 11 -0.82 43.08 12.28
N LEU A 12 -1.07 42.56 11.08
CA LEU A 12 -1.55 41.19 10.87
C LEU A 12 -0.45 40.20 11.27
N MET A 13 -0.60 39.56 12.42
CA MET A 13 0.19 38.38 12.82
C MET A 13 -0.31 37.16 12.03
N ILE A 14 0.43 36.77 10.99
CA ILE A 14 0.23 35.49 10.31
C ILE A 14 0.80 34.38 11.22
N VAL A 15 -0.06 33.77 12.03
CA VAL A 15 0.29 32.55 12.78
C VAL A 15 0.32 31.38 11.79
N SER A 16 1.48 31.14 11.19
CA SER A 16 1.71 29.95 10.37
C SER A 16 1.89 28.74 11.30
N CYS A 17 0.80 28.02 11.56
CA CYS A 17 0.84 26.76 12.31
C CYS A 17 1.41 25.67 11.41
N HIS A 18 2.73 25.56 11.33
CA HIS A 18 3.38 24.37 10.79
C HIS A 18 3.27 23.26 11.84
N ALA A 19 2.26 22.39 11.69
CA ALA A 19 2.18 21.14 12.45
C ALA A 19 3.31 20.22 11.98
N GLN A 20 4.46 20.32 12.64
CA GLN A 20 5.58 19.42 12.42
C GLN A 20 5.18 18.06 13.00
N SER A 21 4.81 17.12 12.12
CA SER A 21 4.43 15.78 12.55
C SER A 21 5.66 15.10 13.14
N ASN A 22 5.63 14.86 14.46
CA ASN A 22 6.66 14.07 15.12
C ASN A 22 6.75 12.68 14.46
N PRO A 23 7.96 12.11 14.32
CA PRO A 23 8.11 10.76 13.79
C PRO A 23 7.32 9.78 14.67
N PRO A 24 6.76 8.70 14.08
CA PRO A 24 6.01 7.69 14.83
C PRO A 24 6.87 7.14 15.98
N SER A 25 6.24 6.91 17.14
CA SER A 25 6.96 6.35 18.28
C SER A 25 7.43 4.91 17.99
N HIS A 26 8.43 4.45 18.74
CA HIS A 26 8.90 3.05 18.65
C HIS A 26 7.77 2.04 18.91
N LYS A 27 6.85 2.36 19.83
CA LYS A 27 5.67 1.53 20.13
C LYS A 27 4.71 1.45 18.94
N ASP A 28 4.48 2.56 18.26
CA ASP A 28 3.64 2.62 17.05
C ASP A 28 4.28 1.83 15.91
N SER A 29 5.61 1.82 15.85
CA SER A 29 6.36 1.07 14.87
C SER A 29 6.20 -0.44 15.05
N LEU A 30 6.36 -0.94 16.28
CA LEU A 30 6.16 -2.36 16.58
C LEU A 30 4.70 -2.80 16.35
N ALA A 31 3.72 -1.97 16.75
CA ALA A 31 2.31 -2.25 16.53
C ALA A 31 1.97 -2.36 15.03
N TYR A 32 2.50 -1.44 14.22
CA TYR A 32 2.34 -1.47 12.76
C TYR A 32 2.95 -2.74 12.13
N ILE A 33 4.17 -3.10 12.54
CA ILE A 33 4.83 -4.31 12.03
C ILE A 33 4.04 -5.56 12.39
N ASN A 34 3.52 -5.66 13.63
CA ASN A 34 2.72 -6.80 14.05
C ASN A 34 1.38 -6.87 13.31
N ALA A 35 0.70 -5.72 13.15
CA ALA A 35 -0.54 -5.65 12.37
C ALA A 35 -0.33 -6.06 10.91
N THR A 36 0.79 -5.64 10.30
CA THR A 36 1.18 -6.04 8.95
C THR A 36 1.35 -7.56 8.86
N LYS A 37 2.15 -8.16 9.74
CA LYS A 37 2.41 -9.61 9.75
C LYS A 37 1.10 -10.38 9.84
N GLU A 38 0.24 -9.97 10.78
CA GLU A 38 -1.06 -10.60 11.00
C GLU A 38 -1.98 -10.47 9.78
N PHE A 39 -2.06 -9.27 9.20
CA PHE A 39 -2.87 -9.02 8.00
C PHE A 39 -2.48 -9.95 6.84
N TYR A 40 -1.20 -9.95 6.46
CA TYR A 40 -0.76 -10.72 5.31
C TYR A 40 -0.78 -12.23 5.56
N ARG A 41 -0.48 -12.67 6.77
CA ARG A 41 -0.64 -14.08 7.14
C ARG A 41 -2.08 -14.53 6.90
N GLN A 42 -3.07 -13.78 7.38
CA GLN A 42 -4.47 -14.11 7.15
C GLN A 42 -4.86 -13.99 5.68
N TYR A 43 -4.42 -12.96 4.98
CA TYR A 43 -4.71 -12.77 3.55
C TYR A 43 -4.22 -13.98 2.73
N ILE A 44 -2.97 -14.41 2.95
CA ILE A 44 -2.36 -15.55 2.27
C ILE A 44 -3.14 -16.84 2.60
N LEU A 45 -3.47 -17.08 3.87
CA LEU A 45 -4.22 -18.27 4.29
C LEU A 45 -5.65 -18.31 3.71
N GLN A 46 -6.31 -17.17 3.56
CA GLN A 46 -7.66 -17.08 2.99
C GLN A 46 -7.68 -17.37 1.50
N LYS A 47 -6.64 -16.94 0.78
CA LYS A 47 -6.47 -17.24 -0.65
C LYS A 47 -5.92 -18.67 -0.77
N LYS A 48 -6.79 -19.66 -0.52
CA LYS A 48 -6.53 -21.11 -0.66
C LYS A 48 -5.89 -21.53 -1.99
N SER A 49 -5.95 -20.67 -3.01
CA SER A 49 -5.35 -20.84 -4.34
C SER A 49 -3.89 -20.36 -4.45
N ILE A 50 -3.38 -19.65 -3.44
CA ILE A 50 -1.94 -19.35 -3.34
C ILE A 50 -1.28 -20.63 -2.84
N SER A 51 -0.99 -21.53 -3.79
CA SER A 51 -0.13 -22.68 -3.53
C SER A 51 1.12 -22.19 -2.81
N THR A 52 1.58 -22.93 -1.80
CA THR A 52 2.86 -22.66 -1.11
C THR A 52 4.07 -22.63 -2.06
N LYS A 53 3.89 -22.98 -3.34
CA LYS A 53 4.86 -22.85 -4.42
C LYS A 53 4.81 -21.51 -5.18
N GLN A 54 3.82 -20.65 -4.97
CA GLN A 54 3.73 -19.36 -5.65
C GLN A 54 4.65 -18.34 -4.97
N VAL A 55 5.28 -17.51 -5.80
CA VAL A 55 6.27 -16.55 -5.36
C VAL A 55 5.59 -15.22 -5.06
N ILE A 56 6.07 -14.50 -4.05
CA ILE A 56 5.53 -13.19 -3.75
C ILE A 56 6.62 -12.16 -4.04
N LYS A 57 6.41 -11.36 -5.10
CA LYS A 57 7.09 -10.08 -5.28
C LYS A 57 6.53 -9.15 -4.21
N LEU A 58 7.37 -8.34 -3.61
CA LEU A 58 6.87 -7.33 -2.70
C LEU A 58 7.65 -6.06 -2.97
N SER A 59 7.08 -5.19 -3.79
CA SER A 59 7.63 -3.87 -4.04
C SER A 59 6.94 -2.90 -3.11
N VAL A 60 7.67 -2.34 -2.15
CA VAL A 60 7.19 -1.16 -1.40
C VAL A 60 7.26 0.08 -2.27
N GLU A 61 8.24 0.12 -3.17
CA GLU A 61 8.64 1.34 -3.84
C GLU A 61 8.12 1.34 -5.28
N ASP A 62 7.57 2.50 -5.66
CA ASP A 62 7.25 3.03 -6.99
C ASP A 62 6.06 2.43 -7.73
N GLU A 63 4.86 2.64 -7.20
CA GLU A 63 4.05 3.76 -7.67
C GLU A 63 3.23 4.24 -6.46
N PRO A 64 2.95 5.54 -6.25
CA PRO A 64 1.80 5.92 -5.43
C PRO A 64 0.62 5.06 -5.88
N VAL A 65 -0.36 4.77 -5.01
CA VAL A 65 -1.58 4.12 -5.49
C VAL A 65 -2.20 5.07 -6.52
N MET A 66 -1.83 4.91 -7.79
CA MET A 66 -2.33 5.63 -8.94
C MET A 66 -3.66 4.95 -9.23
N VAL A 67 -4.59 5.05 -8.28
CA VAL A 67 -5.99 4.88 -8.62
C VAL A 67 -6.21 6.01 -9.60
N ASN A 68 -6.41 5.66 -10.87
CA ASN A 68 -6.78 6.66 -11.83
C ASN A 68 -8.01 7.34 -11.26
N LYS A 69 -7.90 8.64 -10.99
CA LYS A 69 -8.90 9.39 -10.21
C LYS A 69 -10.27 9.40 -10.89
N GLU A 70 -10.31 9.01 -12.15
CA GLU A 70 -11.46 8.84 -13.02
C GLU A 70 -12.18 7.50 -12.80
N ASP A 71 -11.46 6.45 -12.42
CA ASP A 71 -11.99 5.11 -12.16
C ASP A 71 -12.64 4.98 -10.76
N VAL A 72 -12.51 6.03 -9.94
CA VAL A 72 -13.02 6.08 -8.57
C VAL A 72 -14.16 7.08 -8.49
N SER A 73 -15.36 6.61 -8.15
CA SER A 73 -16.51 7.51 -7.94
C SER A 73 -16.17 8.65 -6.97
N GLY A 74 -16.72 9.86 -7.21
CA GLY A 74 -16.30 11.08 -6.51
C GLY A 74 -16.33 11.01 -4.97
N LYS A 75 -17.30 10.29 -4.38
CA LYS A 75 -17.38 10.11 -2.91
C LYS A 75 -16.25 9.22 -2.36
N THR A 76 -15.82 8.24 -3.14
CA THR A 76 -14.74 7.33 -2.77
C THR A 76 -13.38 8.03 -2.83
N LYS A 77 -13.19 8.93 -3.80
CA LYS A 77 -11.96 9.71 -3.99
C LYS A 77 -11.62 10.57 -2.77
N THR A 78 -12.58 11.33 -2.25
CA THR A 78 -12.37 12.18 -1.06
C THR A 78 -11.98 11.37 0.18
N LYS A 79 -12.52 10.15 0.31
CA LYS A 79 -12.21 9.22 1.41
C LYS A 79 -10.81 8.59 1.27
N ILE A 80 -10.38 8.24 0.07
CA ILE A 80 -9.02 7.73 -0.17
C ILE A 80 -8.01 8.85 0.04
N ASP A 81 -8.27 10.05 -0.48
CA ASP A 81 -7.38 11.21 -0.33
C ASP A 81 -7.18 11.59 1.15
N SER A 82 -8.18 11.43 2.01
CA SER A 82 -8.01 11.67 3.45
C SER A 82 -7.17 10.58 4.14
N ILE A 83 -7.29 9.33 3.72
CA ILE A 83 -6.48 8.21 4.22
C ILE A 83 -5.02 8.34 3.77
N LEU A 84 -4.78 8.73 2.51
CA LEU A 84 -3.44 8.90 1.94
C LEU A 84 -2.72 10.18 2.39
N LYS A 85 -3.35 11.03 3.20
CA LYS A 85 -2.70 12.17 3.86
C LYS A 85 -2.19 11.84 5.26
N LEU A 86 -2.41 10.61 5.76
CA LEU A 86 -1.99 10.21 7.10
C LEU A 86 -0.45 10.11 7.19
N PRO A 87 0.20 10.74 8.18
CA PRO A 87 1.67 10.86 8.26
C PRO A 87 2.41 9.53 8.53
N HIS A 88 1.71 8.40 8.63
CA HIS A 88 2.26 7.09 9.00
C HIS A 88 2.44 6.13 7.82
N LEU A 89 2.59 6.66 6.60
CA LEU A 89 2.21 5.94 5.39
C LEU A 89 3.05 4.74 4.97
N SER A 90 4.23 4.49 5.53
CA SER A 90 4.79 3.14 5.58
C SER A 90 6.06 3.10 6.41
N LEU A 91 6.15 2.16 7.35
CA LEU A 91 7.42 1.78 7.98
C LEU A 91 8.13 0.63 7.27
N ILE A 92 7.44 -0.04 6.35
CA ILE A 92 8.01 -1.14 5.59
C ILE A 92 8.60 -0.52 4.34
N THR A 93 9.92 -0.46 4.25
CA THR A 93 10.68 -0.10 3.05
C THR A 93 11.10 -1.35 2.26
N LYS A 94 11.22 -2.48 2.97
CA LYS A 94 11.61 -3.75 2.37
C LYS A 94 10.87 -4.91 3.03
N TRP A 95 10.45 -5.84 2.19
CA TRP A 95 9.87 -7.08 2.65
C TRP A 95 10.93 -8.11 2.97
N THR A 96 10.73 -8.81 4.08
CA THR A 96 11.67 -9.80 4.59
C THR A 96 10.94 -11.07 5.00
N LYS A 97 11.66 -12.18 5.07
CA LYS A 97 11.15 -13.44 5.62
C LYS A 97 10.66 -13.28 7.06
N THR A 98 11.22 -12.34 7.81
CA THR A 98 10.77 -12.00 9.17
C THR A 98 9.37 -11.38 9.19
N LEU A 99 8.99 -10.65 8.13
CA LEU A 99 7.64 -10.09 7.98
C LEU A 99 6.66 -11.12 7.42
N LEU A 100 7.12 -11.99 6.52
CA LEU A 100 6.27 -12.97 5.84
C LEU A 100 6.95 -14.34 5.85
N PRO A 101 6.91 -15.05 6.99
CA PRO A 101 7.61 -16.32 7.15
C PRO A 101 7.01 -17.43 6.28
N ASP A 102 5.70 -17.36 6.02
CA ASP A 102 4.94 -18.39 5.30
C ASP A 102 5.09 -18.31 3.77
N VAL A 103 5.85 -17.33 3.26
CA VAL A 103 6.11 -17.13 1.83
C VAL A 103 7.32 -17.95 1.40
N SER A 104 7.26 -18.63 0.25
CA SER A 104 8.35 -19.47 -0.29
C SER A 104 9.57 -18.66 -0.76
N THR A 105 9.34 -17.60 -1.54
CA THR A 105 10.39 -16.77 -2.14
C THR A 105 9.96 -15.31 -2.15
N ILE A 106 10.90 -14.42 -1.82
CA ILE A 106 10.75 -12.98 -1.97
C ILE A 106 11.70 -12.55 -3.10
N ILE A 107 11.14 -12.00 -4.18
CA ILE A 107 11.92 -11.47 -5.30
C ILE A 107 11.93 -9.95 -5.25
N SER A 108 13.12 -9.35 -5.40
CA SER A 108 13.28 -7.90 -5.45
C SER A 108 12.73 -7.28 -6.74
N ARG A 109 12.42 -5.98 -6.72
CA ARG A 109 12.03 -5.22 -7.91
C ARG A 109 13.09 -5.31 -9.01
N GLY A 110 14.37 -5.13 -8.66
CA GLY A 110 15.48 -5.21 -9.61
C GLY A 110 15.57 -6.58 -10.27
N SER A 111 15.40 -7.66 -9.52
CA SER A 111 15.39 -9.02 -10.07
C SER A 111 14.23 -9.23 -11.05
N ILE A 112 13.02 -8.76 -10.72
CA ILE A 112 11.86 -8.83 -11.64
C ILE A 112 12.11 -7.98 -12.90
N SER A 113 12.61 -6.76 -12.73
CA SER A 113 12.95 -5.86 -13.84
C SER A 113 13.96 -6.50 -14.79
N ASN A 114 14.98 -7.17 -14.25
CA ASN A 114 15.98 -7.87 -15.03
C ASN A 114 15.40 -9.09 -15.76
N ILE A 115 14.53 -9.88 -15.10
CA ILE A 115 13.85 -11.04 -15.72
C ILE A 115 13.02 -10.61 -16.93
N PHE A 116 12.26 -9.51 -16.79
CA PHE A 116 11.36 -9.03 -17.83
C PHE A 116 11.98 -7.98 -18.76
N GLN A 117 13.29 -7.74 -18.67
CA GLN A 117 14.01 -6.90 -19.63
C GLN A 117 13.96 -7.51 -21.04
N ASP A 118 13.99 -8.83 -21.14
CA ASP A 118 13.68 -9.57 -22.38
C ASP A 118 12.20 -9.95 -22.40
N ASN A 119 11.42 -9.20 -23.18
CA ASN A 119 9.98 -9.39 -23.32
C ASN A 119 9.58 -10.59 -24.18
N THR A 120 10.51 -11.44 -24.60
CA THR A 120 10.19 -12.70 -25.29
C THR A 120 10.44 -13.91 -24.39
N LYS A 121 11.36 -13.78 -23.43
CA LYS A 121 11.81 -14.89 -22.57
C LYS A 121 11.44 -14.75 -21.10
N GLY A 122 11.07 -13.56 -20.64
CA GLY A 122 10.88 -13.28 -19.21
C GLY A 122 9.94 -14.27 -18.52
N TRP A 123 8.74 -14.50 -19.07
CA TRP A 123 7.78 -15.45 -18.49
C TRP A 123 8.25 -16.91 -18.57
N ASN A 124 8.87 -17.32 -19.67
CA ASN A 124 9.42 -18.67 -19.81
C ASN A 124 10.51 -18.94 -18.75
N TYR A 125 11.39 -17.97 -18.53
CA TYR A 125 12.37 -18.03 -17.45
C TYR A 125 11.68 -18.06 -16.08
N PHE A 126 10.71 -17.18 -15.86
CA PHE A 126 9.99 -17.07 -14.60
C PHE A 126 9.32 -18.39 -14.23
N TYR A 127 8.58 -19.02 -15.15
CA TYR A 127 7.93 -20.30 -14.93
C TYR A 127 8.91 -21.41 -14.54
N LYS A 128 10.07 -21.44 -15.19
CA LYS A 128 11.11 -22.45 -14.92
C LYS A 128 11.76 -22.27 -13.55
N GLN A 129 11.97 -21.03 -13.11
CA GLN A 129 12.72 -20.74 -11.87
C GLN A 129 11.82 -20.55 -10.63
N TYR A 130 10.64 -19.97 -10.82
CA TYR A 130 9.80 -19.45 -9.75
C TYR A 130 8.36 -19.98 -9.81
N GLY A 131 7.95 -20.64 -10.88
CA GLY A 131 6.60 -21.17 -11.05
C GLY A 131 5.63 -20.18 -11.72
N TYR A 132 4.33 -20.45 -11.62
CA TYR A 132 3.30 -19.89 -12.53
C TYR A 132 2.99 -18.40 -12.41
N GLY A 133 3.55 -17.69 -11.43
CA GLY A 133 3.24 -16.29 -11.24
C GLY A 133 3.76 -15.73 -9.94
N TYR A 134 3.50 -14.45 -9.73
CA TYR A 134 3.82 -13.77 -8.49
C TYR A 134 2.75 -12.78 -8.06
N TYR A 135 2.61 -12.62 -6.74
CA TYR A 135 1.84 -11.52 -6.15
C TYR A 135 2.72 -10.29 -5.93
N SER A 136 2.17 -9.08 -5.94
CA SER A 136 2.78 -7.86 -5.42
C SER A 136 1.87 -7.22 -4.38
N PHE A 137 2.46 -6.66 -3.33
CA PHE A 137 1.73 -6.04 -2.23
C PHE A 137 2.33 -4.68 -1.88
N SER A 138 1.47 -3.68 -1.70
CA SER A 138 1.87 -2.38 -1.14
C SER A 138 2.11 -2.49 0.36
N ALA A 139 2.72 -1.46 0.95
CA ALA A 139 2.58 -1.26 2.38
C ALA A 139 1.10 -1.07 2.75
N PRO A 140 0.60 -1.73 3.82
CA PRO A 140 -0.78 -1.57 4.26
C PRO A 140 -0.95 -0.24 4.99
N VAL A 141 -2.00 0.50 4.65
CA VAL A 141 -2.38 1.72 5.39
C VAL A 141 -3.42 1.34 6.43
N PHE A 142 -2.98 1.26 7.68
CA PHE A 142 -3.85 0.96 8.81
C PHE A 142 -4.50 2.21 9.38
N PHE A 143 -5.77 2.09 9.76
CA PHE A 143 -6.51 3.12 10.47
C PHE A 143 -7.52 2.49 11.43
N ASN A 144 -8.16 3.31 12.27
CA ASN A 144 -9.05 2.86 13.35
C ASN A 144 -8.34 1.86 14.29
N ASN A 145 -7.17 2.23 14.82
CA ASN A 145 -6.38 1.38 15.72
C ASN A 145 -6.08 -0.02 15.13
N TYR A 146 -5.60 -0.08 13.88
CA TYR A 146 -5.26 -1.32 13.18
C TYR A 146 -6.43 -2.29 12.95
N SER A 147 -7.68 -1.82 13.04
CA SER A 147 -8.87 -2.62 12.73
C SER A 147 -9.34 -2.46 11.28
N SER A 148 -8.79 -1.50 10.53
CA SER A 148 -9.06 -1.27 9.12
C SER A 148 -7.74 -1.17 8.34
N CYS A 149 -7.70 -1.74 7.14
CA CYS A 149 -6.49 -1.82 6.32
C CYS A 149 -6.82 -1.53 4.85
N LEU A 150 -6.24 -0.46 4.31
CA LEU A 150 -6.25 -0.18 2.88
C LEU A 150 -4.96 -0.72 2.25
N VAL A 151 -5.07 -1.53 1.20
CA VAL A 151 -3.91 -2.19 0.59
C VAL A 151 -4.12 -2.35 -0.92
N TYR A 152 -3.04 -2.16 -1.69
CA TYR A 152 -3.00 -2.48 -3.10
C TYR A 152 -2.32 -3.84 -3.30
N ILE A 153 -2.98 -4.72 -4.04
CA ILE A 153 -2.51 -6.10 -4.27
C ILE A 153 -2.63 -6.40 -5.76
N THR A 154 -1.60 -7.00 -6.33
CA THR A 154 -1.60 -7.49 -7.71
C THR A 154 -1.14 -8.94 -7.77
N HIS A 155 -1.50 -9.62 -8.84
CA HIS A 155 -1.09 -10.96 -9.21
C HIS A 155 -0.74 -10.94 -10.70
N HIS A 156 0.39 -11.55 -11.04
CA HIS A 156 0.91 -11.61 -12.40
C HIS A 156 1.23 -13.07 -12.72
N CYS A 157 0.69 -13.59 -13.81
CA CYS A 157 0.80 -15.00 -14.21
C CYS A 157 1.04 -15.21 -15.71
N GLY A 158 1.44 -14.16 -16.45
CA GLY A 158 1.68 -14.21 -17.88
C GLY A 158 1.53 -12.84 -18.56
N TRP A 159 1.70 -12.82 -19.88
CA TRP A 159 1.63 -11.60 -20.71
C TRP A 159 0.31 -10.85 -20.59
N LEU A 160 -0.79 -11.59 -20.62
CA LEU A 160 -2.16 -11.10 -20.48
C LEU A 160 -2.86 -11.89 -19.37
N CYS A 161 -2.11 -12.18 -18.31
CA CYS A 161 -2.60 -12.94 -17.18
C CYS A 161 -2.20 -12.20 -15.93
N GLY A 162 -3.17 -11.57 -15.30
CA GLY A 162 -2.98 -10.88 -14.05
C GLY A 162 -4.25 -10.19 -13.60
N ASP A 163 -4.27 -9.90 -12.32
CA ASP A 163 -5.33 -9.14 -11.68
C ASP A 163 -4.74 -8.26 -10.60
N GLY A 164 -5.47 -7.23 -10.19
CA GLY A 164 -5.05 -6.41 -9.08
C GLY A 164 -6.05 -5.35 -8.71
N GLY A 165 -5.88 -4.75 -7.55
CA GLY A 165 -6.85 -3.78 -7.06
C GLY A 165 -6.47 -3.12 -5.76
N LEU A 166 -7.22 -2.07 -5.44
CA LEU A 166 -7.17 -1.37 -4.17
C LEU A 166 -8.32 -1.86 -3.28
N TYR A 167 -7.98 -2.45 -2.15
CA TYR A 167 -8.92 -3.14 -1.29
C TYR A 167 -8.93 -2.54 0.11
N LEU A 168 -10.12 -2.34 0.66
CA LEU A 168 -10.32 -2.07 2.06
C LEU A 168 -10.71 -3.36 2.79
N TYR A 169 -9.92 -3.72 3.78
CA TYR A 169 -10.23 -4.78 4.73
C TYR A 169 -10.62 -4.21 6.09
N GLY A 170 -11.51 -4.93 6.78
CA GLY A 170 -11.91 -4.67 8.15
C GLY A 170 -11.75 -5.92 9.00
N LYS A 171 -11.25 -5.76 10.23
CA LYS A 171 -11.07 -6.85 11.18
C LYS A 171 -12.37 -7.06 11.97
N LYS A 172 -12.99 -8.24 11.83
CA LYS A 172 -14.19 -8.65 12.59
C LYS A 172 -13.94 -9.99 13.26
N LYS A 173 -14.12 -10.07 14.59
CA LYS A 173 -13.85 -11.28 15.40
C LYS A 173 -12.49 -11.91 15.05
N ASP A 174 -11.47 -11.06 15.07
CA ASP A 174 -10.08 -11.38 14.72
C ASP A 174 -9.81 -11.88 13.30
N LYS A 175 -10.78 -11.79 12.39
CA LYS A 175 -10.60 -12.14 10.98
C LYS A 175 -10.64 -10.90 10.10
N TRP A 176 -9.65 -10.76 9.23
CA TRP A 176 -9.69 -9.76 8.17
C TRP A 176 -10.71 -10.16 7.10
N GLN A 177 -11.62 -9.26 6.77
CA GLN A 177 -12.65 -9.46 5.76
C GLN A 177 -12.63 -8.30 4.78
N LEU A 178 -12.81 -8.60 3.50
CA LEU A 178 -12.97 -7.57 2.47
C LEU A 178 -14.22 -6.75 2.79
N VAL A 179 -14.06 -5.44 2.94
CA VAL A 179 -15.14 -4.49 3.18
C VAL A 179 -15.58 -3.86 1.87
N THR A 180 -14.61 -3.41 1.06
CA THR A 180 -14.90 -2.84 -0.26
C THR A 180 -13.69 -2.97 -1.18
N THR A 181 -13.98 -3.05 -2.47
CA THR A 181 -13.01 -2.93 -3.56
C THR A 181 -13.19 -1.55 -4.16
N TYR A 182 -12.14 -0.73 -4.13
CA TYR A 182 -12.19 0.63 -4.68
C TYR A 182 -11.79 0.68 -6.14
N TYR A 183 -10.91 -0.22 -6.54
CA TYR A 183 -10.43 -0.35 -7.91
C TYR A 183 -10.03 -1.80 -8.13
N HIS A 184 -10.32 -2.34 -9.31
CA HIS A 184 -9.96 -3.70 -9.70
C HIS A 184 -9.75 -3.75 -11.21
N TRP A 185 -8.68 -4.41 -11.63
CA TRP A 185 -8.37 -4.69 -13.02
C TRP A 185 -8.07 -6.17 -13.21
N ILE A 186 -8.31 -6.64 -14.43
CA ILE A 186 -7.99 -7.97 -14.92
C ILE A 186 -7.41 -7.77 -16.31
N SER A 187 -6.33 -8.48 -16.63
CA SER A 187 -5.76 -8.55 -17.98
C SER A 187 -6.14 -9.84 -18.69
#